data_AF-A0A6J6JAZ9-F1
#
_entry.id   AF-A0A6J6JAZ9-F1
#
_cell.length_a   1.000
_cell.length_b   1.000
_cell.length_c   1.000
_cell.angle_alpha   90.00
_cell.angle_beta   90.00
_cell.angle_gamma   90.00
#
_symmetry.space_group_name_H-M   'P 1'
#
loop_
_entity.id
_entity.type
_entity.pdbx_description
1 polymer ?
#
loop_
_entity_poly.entity_id
_entity_poly.type
_entity_poly.pdbx_seq_one_letter_code
_entity_poly.pdbx_strand_id
1 'polypeptide(L)' 'MGDSFRSGFIAGLSWGVSHERCAQLGAMIATYVIETLGTQEYRFTKTEFVERFAVAYGQSAADEIALHLK' A
#
# COMPACT_ATOMS: atom_id res chain seq x y z
N MET A 1 -1.21 -0.14 -13.64
CA MET A 1 -1.93 -1.03 -12.71
C MET A 1 -1.06 -2.21 -12.27
N GLY A 2 -0.54 -3.06 -13.19
CA GLY A 2 0.24 -4.25 -12.84
C GLY A 2 1.60 -3.95 -12.19
N ASP A 3 2.34 -2.95 -12.67
CA ASP A 3 3.65 -2.59 -12.11
C ASP A 3 3.55 -2.02 -10.70
N SER A 4 2.50 -1.24 -10.42
CA SER A 4 2.19 -0.66 -9.11
C SER A 4 1.84 -1.72 -8.07
N PHE A 5 1.11 -2.77 -8.48
CA PHE A 5 0.87 -3.92 -7.62
C PHE A 5 2.17 -4.66 -7.30
N ARG A 6 2.97 -4.97 -8.34
CA ARG A 6 4.22 -5.70 -8.20
C ARG A 6 5.23 -4.95 -7.33
N SER A 7 5.34 -3.62 -7.50
CA SER A 7 6.23 -2.80 -6.68
C SER A 7 5.82 -2.81 -5.21
N GLY A 8 4.53 -2.69 -4.91
CA GLY A 8 4.01 -2.80 -3.54
C GLY A 8 4.23 -4.18 -2.94
N PHE A 9 4.03 -5.25 -3.72
CA PHE A 9 4.27 -6.62 -3.25
C PHE A 9 5.76 -6.85 -2.93
N ILE A 10 6.67 -6.41 -3.81
CA ILE A 10 8.11 -6.53 -3.61
C ILE A 10 8.58 -5.68 -2.42
N ALA A 11 7.99 -4.49 -2.21
CA ALA A 11 8.28 -3.68 -1.03
C ALA A 11 7.91 -4.42 0.26
N GLY A 12 6.73 -5.04 0.31
CA GLY A 12 6.31 -5.88 1.44
C GLY A 12 7.27 -7.05 1.70
N LEU A 13 7.73 -7.73 0.65
CA LEU A 13 8.73 -8.78 0.78
C LEU A 13 10.04 -8.25 1.38
N SER A 14 10.49 -7.06 0.97
CA SER A 14 11.70 -6.43 1.54
C SER A 14 11.55 -6.07 3.02
N TRP A 15 10.31 -5.82 3.46
CA TRP A 15 9.97 -5.52 4.86
C TRP A 15 9.78 -6.78 5.70
N GLY A 16 9.77 -7.97 5.09
CA GLY A 16 9.60 -9.24 5.79
C GLY A 16 8.18 -9.47 6.31
N VAL A 17 7.18 -8.75 5.79
CA VAL A 17 5.77 -8.97 6.17
C VAL A 17 5.19 -10.19 5.46
N SER A 18 4.02 -10.67 5.91
CA SER A 18 3.38 -11.84 5.31
C SER A 18 3.00 -11.62 3.85
N HIS A 19 2.84 -12.71 3.08
CA HIS A 19 2.38 -12.64 1.68
C HIS A 19 1.02 -11.94 1.55
N GLU A 20 0.14 -12.09 2.55
CA GLU A 20 -1.14 -11.38 2.62
C GLU A 20 -0.93 -9.87 2.70
N ARG A 21 -0.04 -9.40 3.59
CA ARG A 21 0.31 -7.98 3.73
C ARG A 21 0.98 -7.44 2.47
N CYS A 22 1.82 -8.24 1.81
CA CYS A 22 2.41 -7.89 0.52
C CYS A 22 1.33 -7.67 -0.55
N ALA A 23 0.34 -8.55 -0.62
CA ALA A 23 -0.77 -8.44 -1.57
C ALA A 23 -1.66 -7.23 -1.28
N GLN A 24 -1.98 -6.99 -0.01
CA GLN A 24 -2.76 -5.82 0.42
C GLN A 24 -2.03 -4.50 0.12
N LEU A 25 -0.72 -4.45 0.36
CA LEU A 25 0.13 -3.30 0.04
C LEU A 25 0.15 -3.02 -1.48
N GLY A 26 0.38 -4.06 -2.29
CA GLY A 26 0.32 -3.96 -3.75
C GLY A 26 -1.05 -3.51 -4.26
N ALA A 27 -2.13 -4.05 -3.70
CA ALA A 27 -3.49 -3.70 -4.09
C ALA A 27 -3.81 -2.23 -3.76
N MET A 28 -3.45 -1.76 -2.56
CA MET A 28 -3.66 -0.36 -2.17
C MET A 28 -2.91 0.62 -3.08
N ILE A 29 -1.63 0.33 -3.37
CA ILE A 29 -0.82 1.18 -4.27
C ILE A 29 -1.40 1.17 -5.69
N ALA A 30 -1.86 0.02 -6.19
CA ALA A 30 -2.54 -0.06 -7.48
C ALA A 30 -3.83 0.77 -7.52
N THR A 31 -4.62 0.78 -6.44
CA THR A 31 -5.83 1.61 -6.30
C THR A 31 -5.50 3.09 -6.43
N TYR A 32 -4.48 3.59 -5.72
CA TYR A 32 -4.04 4.99 -5.87
C TYR A 32 -3.66 5.34 -7.31
N VAL A 33 -2.99 4.43 -8.03
CA VAL A 33 -2.61 4.66 -9.43
C VAL A 33 -3.81 4.69 -10.39
N ILE A 34 -4.87 3.92 -10.12
CA ILE A 34 -6.09 3.97 -10.94
C ILE A 34 -6.89 5.25 -10.69
N GLU A 35 -6.91 5.73 -9.45
CA GLU A 35 -7.72 6.88 -9.02
C GLU A 35 -7.10 8.24 -9.37
N THR A 36 -5.84 8.26 -9.78
CA THR A 36 -5.15 9.49 -10.17
C THR A 36 -5.17 9.64 -11.69
N LEU A 37 -5.74 10.74 -12.19
CA LEU A 37 -5.71 11.11 -13.61
C LEU A 37 -4.27 11.49 -14.01
N GLY A 38 -3.45 10.49 -14.36
CA GLY A 38 -2.07 10.64 -14.78
C GLY A 38 -1.12 9.74 -13.97
N THR A 39 -0.17 9.12 -14.67
CA THR A 39 0.68 8.01 -14.17
C THR A 39 1.66 8.37 -13.04
N GLN A 40 1.77 9.64 -12.62
CA GLN A 40 2.81 10.11 -11.68
C GLN A 40 2.41 11.23 -10.70
N GLU A 41 1.12 11.60 -10.60
CA GLU A 41 0.68 12.79 -9.81
C GLU A 41 0.11 12.44 -8.42
N TYR A 42 0.18 11.19 -7.96
CA TYR A 42 -0.38 10.84 -6.65
C TYR A 42 0.58 11.22 -5.52
N ARG A 43 0.10 12.08 -4.61
CA ARG A 43 0.73 12.31 -3.31
C ARG A 43 -0.27 11.94 -2.24
N PHE A 44 0.04 10.92 -1.46
CA PHE A 44 -0.65 10.65 -0.22
C PHE A 44 0.34 10.83 0.92
N THR A 45 -0.16 11.34 2.04
CA THR A 45 0.59 11.32 3.29
C THR A 45 0.61 9.91 3.86
N LYS A 46 1.60 9.61 4.72
CA LYS A 46 1.64 8.37 5.48
C LYS A 46 0.33 8.14 6.25
N THR A 47 -0.21 9.19 6.85
CA THR A 47 -1.45 9.14 7.64
C THR A 47 -2.63 8.70 6.78
N GLU A 48 -2.87 9.38 5.65
CA GLU A 48 -3.97 9.05 4.74
C GLU A 48 -3.85 7.62 4.20
N PHE A 49 -2.62 7.17 3.89
CA PHE A 49 -2.38 5.80 3.45
C PHE A 49 -2.76 4.79 4.54
N VAL A 50 -2.30 4.99 5.77
CA VAL A 50 -2.55 4.07 6.89
C VAL A 50 -4.03 4.03 7.25
N GLU A 51 -4.72 5.18 7.28
CA GLU A 51 -6.15 5.25 7.53
C GLU A 51 -6.94 4.48 6.47
N ARG A 52 -6.62 4.69 5.19
CA ARG A 52 -7.29 3.99 4.10
C ARG A 52 -7.00 2.49 4.11
N PHE A 53 -5.77 2.12 4.47
CA PHE A 53 -5.37 0.73 4.64
C PHE A 53 -6.14 0.05 5.79
N ALA A 54 -6.34 0.77 6.90
CA ALA A 54 -7.13 0.29 8.03
C ALA A 54 -8.60 0.08 7.65
N VAL A 55 -9.18 0.99 6.86
CA VAL A 55 -10.56 0.86 6.37
C VAL A 55 -10.71 -0.37 5.46
N ALA A 56 -9.72 -0.65 4.61
CA ALA A 56 -9.80 -1.75 3.65
C ALA A 56 -9.47 -3.12 4.25
N TYR A 57 -8.49 -3.19 5.16
CA TYR A 57 -7.88 -4.46 5.61
C TYR A 57 -7.83 -4.62 7.13
N GLY A 58 -8.34 -3.64 7.89
CA GLY A 58 -8.41 -3.65 9.34
C GLY A 58 -7.20 -3.00 10.04
N GLN A 59 -7.42 -2.58 11.28
CA GLN A 59 -6.42 -1.82 12.06
C GLN A 59 -5.13 -2.61 12.27
N SER A 60 -5.20 -3.91 12.58
CA SER A 60 -4.00 -4.75 12.75
C SER A 60 -3.12 -4.75 11.50
N ALA A 61 -3.71 -4.81 10.31
CA ALA A 61 -2.96 -4.80 9.06
C ALA A 61 -2.31 -3.44 8.81
N ALA A 62 -3.02 -2.36 9.16
CA ALA A 62 -2.50 -1.00 9.03
C ALA A 62 -1.35 -0.72 10.00
N ASP A 63 -1.46 -1.17 11.24
CA ASP A 63 -0.42 -0.99 12.26
C ASP A 63 0.88 -1.70 11.86
N GLU A 64 0.78 -2.92 11.33
CA GLU A 64 1.92 -3.67 10.80
C GLU A 64 2.63 -2.90 9.66
N ILE A 65 1.86 -2.35 8.70
CA ILE A 65 2.43 -1.61 7.57
C ILE A 65 2.97 -0.23 7.98
N ALA A 66 2.33 0.44 8.93
CA ALA A 66 2.70 1.79 9.38
C ALA A 66 4.11 1.86 9.99
N LEU A 67 4.62 0.75 10.53
CA LEU A 67 5.98 0.64 11.08
C LEU A 67 7.07 0.78 10.00
N HIS A 68 6.76 0.46 8.75
CA HIS A 68 7.73 0.44 7.65
C HIS A 68 7.71 1.70 6.78
N LEU A 69 6.63 2.48 6.85
CA LEU A 69 6.51 3.75 6.12
C LEU A 69 7.35 4.83 6.84
N LYS A 70 8.28 5.45 6.12
CA LYS A 70 9.09 6.58 6.60
C LYS A 70 8.46 7.91 6.24
#